data_AF-A0A838VCF2-F1
#
_entry.id   AF-A0A838VCF2-F1
#
_cell.length_a   1.000
_cell.length_b   1.000
_cell.length_c   1.000
_cell.angle_alpha   90.00
_cell.angle_beta   90.00
_cell.angle_gamma   90.00
#
_symmetry.space_group_name_H-M   'P 1'
#
loop_
_entity.id
_entity.type
_entity.pdbx_description
1 polymer ?
#
loop_
_entity_poly.entity_id
_entity_poly.type
_entity_poly.pdbx_seq_one_letter_code
_entity_poly.pdbx_strand_id
1 'polypeptide(L)'
;MMSRFEPNSNKTPQQWSALALRDNLSDRSGHLVVAGIVGGGLLASATTPLLGGILAAYCVVKGMQNAFAADKNKKLIKDVGCIAHVLKPSDFRAYRSQIGDEKILAELQYADDEGMSLSADAWDFISEISAKVQPALPQLQESVEVHSSPSKTAVIDYYDPNAIAQIDIISLISERINNTILIGIPGSGKGMLVANAIREIKRKHPGIKVFVIDPKADQKEAGYYDCCDVIKSFACMDAKPSTVAVWAESAFEEYALCAQHNERTLLIVDEGTMLGNKLSQAKSTLLVDKLTSYTSGGDSAGRNVWFMMQSPYVTGASLNLSTTSQMTSIVIAFSENIGAIAQWKSAKIFKQLSLDEVSNLVESSPTGRAMYYGKTGKWYMMPLLTNYSGYDRDNRKYLPGMEPNKSNVNKDENSLAADSNQSSDIVKPSISSRAQLVLEYFNAAKTKEPKTVRDMKKADRLSGLDDVLLIIALTELVNANVLIFDCESAWSKSEW
;
A
#
# COMPACT_ATOMS: atom_id res chain seq x y z
N MET A 1 -17.83 43.73 27.93
CA MET A 1 -17.32 42.78 26.93
C MET A 1 -18.49 42.35 26.06
N MET A 2 -18.59 42.87 24.83
CA MET A 2 -19.53 42.33 23.85
C MET A 2 -18.94 41.03 23.27
N SER A 3 -19.76 39.98 23.20
CA SER A 3 -19.37 38.71 22.60
C SER A 3 -19.00 38.92 21.14
N ARG A 4 -17.81 38.44 20.72
CA ARG A 4 -17.35 38.44 19.32
C ARG A 4 -18.01 37.35 18.47
N PHE A 5 -19.02 36.66 19.00
CA PHE A 5 -19.69 35.56 18.33
C PHE A 5 -20.77 36.08 17.38
N GLU A 6 -20.38 36.31 16.12
CA GLU A 6 -21.31 36.55 15.01
C GLU A 6 -21.32 35.31 14.10
N PRO A 7 -22.26 34.37 14.30
CA PRO A 7 -22.30 33.11 13.54
C PRO A 7 -22.65 33.32 12.05
N ASN A 8 -23.15 34.51 11.68
CA ASN A 8 -23.65 34.85 10.35
C ASN A 8 -22.94 36.07 9.74
N SER A 9 -21.62 36.25 9.96
CA SER A 9 -20.89 37.28 9.23
C SER A 9 -20.74 36.88 7.76
N ASN A 10 -21.57 37.46 6.90
CA ASN A 10 -21.51 37.24 5.45
C ASN A 10 -20.21 37.85 4.90
N LYS A 11 -19.27 37.00 4.48
CA LYS A 11 -18.03 37.47 3.87
C LYS A 11 -18.31 37.96 2.44
N THR A 12 -17.70 39.06 2.03
CA THR A 12 -17.83 39.53 0.65
C THR A 12 -17.10 38.60 -0.34
N PRO A 13 -17.45 38.61 -1.64
CA PRO A 13 -16.71 37.85 -2.65
C PRO A 13 -15.20 38.10 -2.60
N GLN A 14 -14.77 39.34 -2.35
CA GLN A 14 -13.36 39.72 -2.24
C GLN A 14 -12.69 39.10 -1.00
N GLN A 15 -13.42 38.98 0.12
CA GLN A 15 -12.92 38.31 1.33
C GLN A 15 -12.77 36.81 1.12
N TRP A 16 -13.69 36.19 0.38
CA TRP A 16 -13.62 34.79 0.01
C TRP A 16 -12.46 34.49 -0.96
N SER A 17 -12.27 35.30 -2.00
CA SER A 17 -11.10 35.20 -2.89
C SER A 17 -9.78 35.41 -2.13
N ALA A 18 -9.74 36.32 -1.16
CA ALA A 18 -8.55 36.54 -0.33
C ALA A 18 -8.25 35.33 0.58
N LEU A 19 -9.27 34.68 1.13
CA LEU A 19 -9.13 33.44 1.90
C LEU A 19 -8.61 32.29 1.02
N ALA A 20 -9.22 32.10 -0.16
CA ALA A 20 -8.81 31.09 -1.13
C ALA A 20 -7.36 31.31 -1.60
N LEU A 21 -6.98 32.55 -1.90
CA LEU A 21 -5.59 32.91 -2.27
C LEU A 21 -4.62 32.67 -1.12
N ARG A 22 -4.98 33.00 0.13
CA ARG A 22 -4.13 32.77 1.30
C ARG A 22 -3.92 31.27 1.55
N ASP A 23 -4.97 30.48 1.43
CA ASP A 23 -4.89 29.03 1.62
C ASP A 23 -4.05 28.38 0.51
N ASN A 24 -4.16 28.88 -0.73
CA ASN A 24 -3.34 28.45 -1.86
C ASN A 24 -1.86 28.88 -1.73
N LEU A 25 -1.58 30.08 -1.20
CA LEU A 25 -0.23 30.62 -1.00
C LEU A 25 0.50 30.05 0.22
N SER A 26 -0.23 29.55 1.22
CA SER A 26 0.35 28.93 2.42
C SER A 26 1.06 27.60 2.15
N ASP A 27 0.91 27.06 0.93
CA ASP A 27 1.58 25.85 0.46
C ASP A 27 2.99 26.19 -0.08
N ARG A 28 3.93 26.40 0.87
CA ARG A 28 5.42 26.29 0.89
C ARG A 28 6.29 26.34 -0.40
N SER A 29 5.80 26.77 -1.54
CA SER A 29 6.50 26.68 -2.83
C SER A 29 7.51 27.81 -3.08
N GLY A 30 7.25 29.02 -2.53
CA GLY A 30 8.15 30.18 -2.69
C GLY A 30 9.52 30.02 -2.00
N HIS A 31 9.56 29.34 -0.86
CA HIS A 31 10.82 29.13 -0.11
C HIS A 31 11.71 28.04 -0.74
N LEU A 32 11.11 27.07 -1.46
CA LEU A 32 11.83 25.96 -2.10
C LEU A 32 12.64 26.41 -3.32
N VAL A 33 12.17 27.43 -4.06
CA VAL A 33 12.89 27.98 -5.22
C VAL A 33 14.13 28.76 -4.77
N VAL A 34 14.01 29.60 -3.74
CA VAL A 34 15.14 30.37 -3.19
C VAL A 34 16.12 29.46 -2.46
N ALA A 35 15.63 28.49 -1.68
CA ALA A 35 16.48 27.48 -1.02
C ALA A 35 17.18 26.55 -2.02
N GLY A 36 16.55 26.25 -3.16
CA GLY A 36 17.14 25.43 -4.23
C GLY A 36 18.25 26.15 -4.99
N ILE A 37 18.12 27.46 -5.23
CA ILE A 37 19.15 28.27 -5.91
C ILE A 37 20.34 28.50 -4.96
N VAL A 38 20.08 28.85 -3.70
CA VAL A 38 21.15 29.10 -2.69
C VAL A 38 21.81 27.78 -2.26
N GLY A 39 21.05 26.70 -2.09
CA GLY A 39 21.55 25.38 -1.72
C GLY A 39 22.29 24.66 -2.85
N GLY A 40 21.86 24.83 -4.11
CA GLY A 40 22.53 24.25 -5.28
C GLY A 40 23.91 24.86 -5.54
N GLY A 41 24.07 26.16 -5.30
CA GLY A 41 25.37 26.83 -5.41
C GLY A 41 26.38 26.40 -4.34
N LEU A 42 25.92 26.06 -3.14
CA LEU A 42 26.77 25.64 -2.02
C LEU A 42 27.15 24.15 -2.06
N LEU A 43 26.37 23.30 -2.74
CA LEU A 43 26.66 21.86 -2.86
C LEU A 43 27.55 21.52 -4.08
N ALA A 44 27.56 22.36 -5.11
CA ALA A 44 28.45 22.22 -6.26
C ALA A 44 29.94 22.45 -5.92
N SER A 45 30.23 23.04 -4.75
CA SER A 45 31.61 23.19 -4.23
C SER A 45 32.06 22.03 -3.32
N ALA A 46 31.14 21.14 -2.89
CA ALA A 46 31.42 20.05 -1.96
C ALA A 46 31.20 18.64 -2.55
N THR A 47 30.61 18.53 -3.74
CA THR A 47 30.35 17.26 -4.45
C THR A 47 30.60 17.41 -5.95
N THR A 48 30.73 16.30 -6.69
CA THR A 48 30.99 16.32 -8.14
C THR A 48 29.95 17.20 -8.88
N PRO A 49 30.37 18.15 -9.75
CA PRO A 49 29.52 19.16 -10.39
C PRO A 49 28.27 18.62 -11.09
N LEU A 50 28.34 17.38 -11.60
CA LEU A 50 27.25 16.73 -12.32
C LEU A 50 26.04 16.44 -11.42
N LEU A 51 26.26 15.98 -10.18
CA LEU A 51 25.19 15.59 -9.26
C LEU A 51 24.49 16.82 -8.67
N GLY A 52 25.26 17.88 -8.37
CA GLY A 52 24.71 19.18 -7.96
C GLY A 52 23.84 19.81 -9.06
N GLY A 53 24.25 19.68 -10.33
CA GLY A 53 23.47 20.16 -11.48
C GLY A 53 22.12 19.45 -11.65
N ILE A 54 22.08 18.11 -11.45
CA ILE A 54 20.85 17.32 -11.57
C ILE A 54 19.85 17.67 -10.44
N LEU A 55 20.34 17.79 -9.20
CA LEU A 55 19.49 18.16 -8.07
C LEU A 55 18.94 19.59 -8.20
N ALA A 56 19.76 20.53 -8.68
CA ALA A 56 19.31 21.89 -8.98
C ALA A 56 18.25 21.89 -10.09
N ALA A 57 18.46 21.15 -11.18
CA ALA A 57 17.50 21.03 -12.27
C ALA A 57 16.18 20.40 -11.83
N TYR A 58 16.21 19.34 -11.02
CA TYR A 58 15.02 18.70 -10.47
C TYR A 58 14.21 19.65 -9.56
N CYS A 59 14.89 20.37 -8.67
CA CYS A 59 14.24 21.37 -7.80
C CYS A 59 13.63 22.53 -8.60
N VAL A 60 14.29 22.97 -9.67
CA VAL A 60 13.76 24.01 -10.59
C VAL A 60 12.54 23.49 -11.34
N VAL A 61 12.58 22.29 -11.92
CA VAL A 61 11.46 21.70 -12.66
C VAL A 61 10.25 21.48 -11.75
N LYS A 62 10.46 20.94 -10.55
CA LYS A 62 9.39 20.72 -9.57
C LYS A 62 8.85 22.04 -9.00
N GLY A 63 9.72 23.02 -8.79
CA GLY A 63 9.35 24.39 -8.43
C GLY A 63 8.51 25.08 -9.51
N MET A 64 8.87 24.90 -10.78
CA MET A 64 8.12 25.42 -11.93
C MET A 64 6.75 24.75 -12.08
N GLN A 65 6.65 23.43 -11.94
CA GLN A 65 5.36 22.72 -12.00
C GLN A 65 4.39 23.19 -10.90
N ASN A 66 4.88 23.32 -9.66
CA ASN A 66 4.09 23.84 -8.55
C ASN A 66 3.75 25.32 -8.74
N ALA A 67 4.64 26.10 -9.36
CA ALA A 67 4.39 27.50 -9.70
C ALA A 67 3.32 27.64 -10.80
N PHE A 68 3.30 26.79 -11.82
CA PHE A 68 2.28 26.79 -12.87
C PHE A 68 0.90 26.38 -12.33
N ALA A 69 0.83 25.39 -11.44
CA ALA A 69 -0.41 25.00 -10.78
C ALA A 69 -0.92 26.11 -9.83
N ALA A 70 -0.01 26.78 -9.10
CA ALA A 70 -0.35 27.93 -8.27
C ALA A 70 -0.77 29.15 -9.10
N ASP A 71 -0.18 29.36 -10.28
CA ASP A 71 -0.51 30.48 -11.18
C ASP A 71 -1.88 30.27 -11.85
N LYS A 72 -2.18 29.05 -12.31
CA LYS A 72 -3.49 28.70 -12.86
C LYS A 72 -4.59 28.83 -11.81
N ASN A 73 -4.34 28.40 -10.57
CA ASN A 73 -5.25 28.61 -9.44
C ASN A 73 -5.46 30.10 -9.14
N LYS A 74 -4.39 30.89 -9.07
CA LYS A 74 -4.49 32.34 -8.85
C LYS A 74 -5.31 33.02 -9.94
N LYS A 75 -5.14 32.61 -11.19
CA LYS A 75 -5.90 33.12 -12.33
C LYS A 75 -7.39 32.79 -12.21
N LEU A 76 -7.73 31.54 -11.88
CA LEU A 76 -9.13 31.12 -11.68
C LEU A 76 -9.81 31.89 -10.54
N ILE A 77 -9.11 32.05 -9.41
CA ILE A 77 -9.63 32.75 -8.23
C ILE A 77 -9.78 34.26 -8.49
N LYS A 78 -8.84 34.88 -9.21
CA LYS A 78 -8.81 36.33 -9.44
C LYS A 78 -9.71 36.77 -10.60
N ASP A 79 -9.73 36.01 -11.69
CA ASP A 79 -10.37 36.42 -12.93
C ASP A 79 -11.80 35.91 -13.04
N VAL A 80 -12.08 34.72 -12.48
CA VAL A 80 -13.41 34.07 -12.56
C VAL A 80 -14.13 34.05 -11.21
N GLY A 81 -13.38 34.15 -10.10
CA GLY A 81 -13.96 34.06 -8.76
C GLY A 81 -14.34 32.63 -8.33
N CYS A 82 -13.89 31.63 -9.09
CA CYS A 82 -14.09 30.21 -8.76
C CYS A 82 -13.14 29.83 -7.62
N ILE A 83 -13.72 29.53 -6.45
CA ILE A 83 -12.95 29.30 -5.23
C ILE A 83 -13.33 28.02 -4.50
N ALA A 84 -14.50 27.45 -4.80
CA ALA A 84 -15.02 26.28 -4.11
C ALA A 84 -14.04 25.08 -4.11
N HIS A 85 -13.23 24.93 -5.17
CA HIS A 85 -12.29 23.81 -5.32
C HIS A 85 -11.06 23.88 -4.39
N VAL A 86 -10.74 25.04 -3.81
CA VAL A 86 -9.53 25.27 -2.99
C VAL A 86 -9.80 25.62 -1.54
N LEU A 87 -11.06 25.83 -1.14
CA LEU A 87 -11.40 26.18 0.24
C LEU A 87 -11.19 24.98 1.20
N LYS A 88 -10.72 25.29 2.41
CA LYS A 88 -10.61 24.34 3.53
C LYS A 88 -11.98 23.94 4.07
N PRO A 89 -12.11 22.80 4.77
CA PRO A 89 -13.39 22.24 5.23
C PRO A 89 -14.34 23.23 5.92
N SER A 90 -13.83 24.04 6.85
CA SER A 90 -14.63 25.01 7.60
C SER A 90 -15.11 26.18 6.74
N ASP A 91 -14.24 26.66 5.85
CA ASP A 91 -14.53 27.79 4.97
C ASP A 91 -15.42 27.37 3.79
N PHE A 92 -15.25 26.16 3.27
CA PHE A 92 -16.11 25.57 2.25
C PHE A 92 -17.56 25.44 2.74
N ARG A 93 -17.77 24.94 3.97
CA ARG A 93 -19.12 24.85 4.56
C ARG A 93 -19.78 26.21 4.76
N ALA A 94 -19.03 27.20 5.25
CA ALA A 94 -19.53 28.55 5.42
C ALA A 94 -19.83 29.22 4.06
N TYR A 95 -18.99 28.99 3.05
CA TYR A 95 -19.21 29.49 1.70
C TYR A 95 -20.46 28.86 1.05
N ARG A 96 -20.60 27.54 1.14
CA ARG A 96 -21.79 26.79 0.70
C ARG A 96 -23.07 27.34 1.35
N SER A 97 -23.05 27.55 2.66
CA SER A 97 -24.20 28.11 3.39
C SER A 97 -24.57 29.52 2.93
N GLN A 98 -23.62 30.27 2.37
CA GLN A 98 -23.82 31.66 1.97
C GLN A 98 -24.31 31.79 0.52
N ILE A 99 -23.78 30.99 -0.42
CA ILE A 99 -24.08 31.16 -1.85
C ILE A 99 -25.04 30.10 -2.41
N GLY A 100 -25.29 29.03 -1.65
CA GLY A 100 -26.24 27.98 -1.98
C GLY A 100 -25.65 26.86 -2.84
N ASP A 101 -26.29 25.68 -2.74
CA ASP A 101 -25.81 24.42 -3.31
C ASP A 101 -25.68 24.45 -4.85
N GLU A 102 -26.62 25.09 -5.54
CA GLU A 102 -26.61 25.18 -7.02
C GLU A 102 -25.37 25.93 -7.56
N LYS A 103 -25.00 27.04 -6.91
CA LYS A 103 -23.85 27.85 -7.33
C LYS A 103 -22.52 27.18 -7.02
N ILE A 104 -22.42 26.49 -5.88
CA ILE A 104 -21.23 25.68 -5.56
C ILE A 104 -21.04 24.59 -6.59
N LEU A 105 -22.11 23.89 -6.98
CA LEU A 105 -22.02 22.83 -7.98
C LEU A 105 -21.53 23.36 -9.33
N ALA A 106 -22.06 24.51 -9.77
CA ALA A 106 -21.62 25.16 -11.01
C ALA A 106 -20.14 25.58 -10.95
N GLU A 107 -19.66 26.12 -9.82
CA GLU A 107 -18.24 26.45 -9.64
C GLU A 107 -17.33 25.22 -9.68
N LEU A 108 -17.75 24.12 -9.05
CA LEU A 108 -16.95 22.89 -9.02
C LEU A 108 -16.91 22.19 -10.37
N GLN A 109 -18.02 22.19 -11.12
CA GLN A 109 -18.06 21.71 -12.50
C GLN A 109 -17.14 22.54 -13.40
N TYR A 110 -17.19 23.86 -13.28
CA TYR A 110 -16.30 24.76 -14.02
C TYR A 110 -14.81 24.52 -13.67
N ALA A 111 -14.49 24.30 -12.39
CA ALA A 111 -13.13 23.97 -11.97
C ALA A 111 -12.65 22.62 -12.54
N ASP A 112 -13.51 21.60 -12.58
CA ASP A 112 -13.20 20.28 -13.14
C ASP A 112 -12.99 20.35 -14.66
N ASP A 113 -13.83 21.09 -15.38
CA ASP A 113 -13.70 21.35 -16.82
C ASP A 113 -12.38 22.08 -17.16
N GLU A 114 -11.95 22.98 -16.28
CA GLU A 114 -10.66 23.66 -16.37
C GLU A 114 -9.48 22.77 -15.90
N GLY A 115 -9.71 21.51 -15.55
CA GLY A 115 -8.70 20.53 -15.16
C GLY A 115 -8.05 20.84 -13.80
N MET A 116 -8.81 21.42 -12.88
CA MET A 116 -8.35 21.77 -11.54
C MET A 116 -8.60 20.62 -10.58
N SER A 117 -7.68 20.40 -9.63
CA SER A 117 -7.89 19.43 -8.55
C SER A 117 -8.91 19.97 -7.54
N LEU A 118 -9.99 19.23 -7.29
CA LEU A 118 -10.98 19.58 -6.26
C LEU A 118 -10.52 19.11 -4.87
N SER A 119 -10.82 19.91 -3.84
CA SER A 119 -10.61 19.55 -2.44
C SER A 119 -11.50 18.36 -2.02
N ALA A 120 -11.12 17.69 -0.93
CA ALA A 120 -11.89 16.55 -0.41
C ALA A 120 -13.35 16.94 -0.08
N ASP A 121 -13.56 18.08 0.55
CA ASP A 121 -14.92 18.57 0.89
C ASP A 121 -15.76 18.93 -0.34
N ALA A 122 -15.12 19.42 -1.42
CA ALA A 122 -15.79 19.66 -2.69
C ALA A 122 -16.30 18.34 -3.31
N TRP A 123 -15.52 17.27 -3.21
CA TRP A 123 -15.93 15.93 -3.64
C TRP A 123 -17.06 15.36 -2.79
N ASP A 124 -17.00 15.54 -1.47
CA ASP A 124 -18.05 15.10 -0.54
C ASP A 124 -19.39 15.79 -0.86
N PHE A 125 -19.34 17.08 -1.17
CA PHE A 125 -20.51 17.87 -1.55
C PHE A 125 -21.16 17.41 -2.87
N ILE A 126 -20.38 17.19 -3.92
CA ILE A 126 -20.89 16.67 -5.21
C ILE A 126 -21.60 15.33 -5.00
N SER A 127 -21.03 14.49 -4.14
CA SER A 127 -21.58 13.18 -3.80
C SER A 127 -22.91 13.28 -3.04
N GLU A 128 -23.01 14.24 -2.10
CA GLU A 128 -24.24 14.52 -1.36
C GLU A 128 -25.39 14.98 -2.27
N ILE A 129 -25.11 15.85 -3.25
CA ILE A 129 -26.12 16.32 -4.21
C ILE A 129 -26.56 15.21 -5.16
N SER A 130 -25.61 14.44 -5.69
CA SER A 130 -25.92 13.33 -6.60
C SER A 130 -26.85 12.29 -5.96
N ALA A 131 -26.71 12.05 -4.66
CA ALA A 131 -27.60 11.16 -3.91
C ALA A 131 -29.02 11.73 -3.73
N LYS A 132 -29.20 13.06 -3.68
CA LYS A 132 -30.51 13.71 -3.55
C LYS A 132 -31.31 13.78 -4.86
N VAL A 133 -30.66 13.63 -6.01
CA VAL A 133 -31.26 13.83 -7.35
C VAL A 133 -31.77 12.53 -8.00
N GLN A 134 -31.64 11.36 -7.35
CA GLN A 134 -32.24 10.12 -7.88
C GLN A 134 -33.78 10.17 -7.84
N PRO A 135 -34.49 10.11 -8.98
CA PRO A 135 -35.95 10.09 -9.00
C PRO A 135 -36.48 8.71 -8.60
N ALA A 136 -37.47 8.69 -7.71
CA ALA A 136 -38.27 7.50 -7.41
C ALA A 136 -39.00 7.05 -8.70
N LEU A 137 -38.74 5.83 -9.16
CA LEU A 137 -39.44 5.21 -10.28
C LEU A 137 -40.91 4.94 -9.93
N PRO A 138 -41.88 5.25 -10.81
CA PRO A 138 -43.29 4.93 -10.59
C PRO A 138 -43.54 3.43 -10.81
N GLN A 139 -44.27 2.80 -9.89
CA GLN A 139 -44.76 1.43 -10.03
C GLN A 139 -45.82 1.36 -11.14
N LEU A 140 -45.52 0.62 -12.21
CA LEU A 140 -46.48 0.25 -13.25
C LEU A 140 -47.32 -0.94 -12.76
N GLN A 141 -48.64 -0.75 -12.65
CA GLN A 141 -49.61 -1.82 -12.48
C GLN A 141 -49.83 -2.52 -13.84
N GLU A 142 -49.54 -3.81 -13.91
CA GLU A 142 -49.92 -4.67 -15.04
C GLU A 142 -51.42 -4.98 -15.00
N SER A 143 -52.12 -4.63 -16.08
CA SER A 143 -53.43 -5.18 -16.42
C SER A 143 -53.26 -6.39 -17.32
N VAL A 144 -53.87 -7.50 -16.89
CA VAL A 144 -53.93 -8.81 -17.56
C VAL A 144 -54.79 -8.74 -18.82
N GLU A 145 -54.26 -9.19 -19.97
CA GLU A 145 -55.08 -9.71 -21.07
C GLU A 145 -54.54 -11.07 -21.55
N VAL A 146 -55.45 -12.04 -21.56
CA VAL A 146 -55.22 -13.45 -21.87
C VAL A 146 -55.49 -13.67 -23.36
N HIS A 147 -54.46 -14.04 -24.12
CA HIS A 147 -54.65 -14.74 -25.40
C HIS A 147 -53.72 -15.94 -25.52
N SER A 148 -54.34 -17.11 -25.62
CA SER A 148 -53.75 -18.45 -25.71
C SER A 148 -53.49 -18.88 -27.15
N SER A 149 -52.29 -19.41 -27.45
CA SER A 149 -51.95 -20.49 -28.42
C SER A 149 -50.41 -20.60 -28.61
N PRO A 150 -49.85 -21.72 -29.11
CA PRO A 150 -49.91 -23.09 -28.61
C PRO A 150 -48.52 -23.55 -28.08
N SER A 151 -48.56 -24.60 -27.25
CA SER A 151 -47.46 -25.33 -26.60
C SER A 151 -46.15 -25.42 -27.41
N LYS A 152 -45.20 -24.53 -27.11
CA LYS A 152 -43.78 -24.89 -27.11
C LYS A 152 -43.48 -25.43 -25.73
N THR A 153 -42.91 -26.63 -25.65
CA THR A 153 -42.39 -27.18 -24.40
C THR A 153 -41.38 -26.19 -23.84
N ALA A 154 -41.84 -25.35 -22.90
CA ALA A 154 -40.96 -24.47 -22.17
C ALA A 154 -40.11 -25.38 -21.30
N VAL A 155 -38.84 -25.51 -21.65
CA VAL A 155 -37.82 -25.84 -20.65
C VAL A 155 -37.95 -24.72 -19.62
N ILE A 156 -38.57 -25.03 -18.48
CA ILE A 156 -38.55 -24.14 -17.32
C ILE A 156 -37.09 -24.15 -16.89
N ASP A 157 -36.32 -23.19 -17.38
CA ASP A 157 -35.02 -22.86 -16.85
C ASP A 157 -35.31 -22.39 -15.42
N TYR A 158 -35.04 -23.26 -14.44
CA TYR A 158 -35.19 -22.90 -13.04
C TYR A 158 -34.23 -21.74 -12.79
N TYR A 159 -34.78 -20.53 -12.67
CA TYR A 159 -34.02 -19.37 -12.22
C TYR A 159 -33.60 -19.65 -10.77
N ASP A 160 -32.40 -20.19 -10.60
CA ASP A 160 -31.71 -20.23 -9.32
C ASP A 160 -30.90 -18.93 -9.19
N PRO A 161 -31.37 -17.94 -8.42
CA PRO A 161 -30.61 -16.71 -8.19
C PRO A 161 -29.23 -16.99 -7.57
N ASN A 162 -29.02 -18.14 -6.93
CA ASN A 162 -27.72 -18.53 -6.38
C ASN A 162 -26.73 -19.01 -7.44
N ALA A 163 -27.21 -19.55 -8.58
CA ALA A 163 -26.34 -19.97 -9.67
C ALA A 163 -25.62 -18.79 -10.35
N ILE A 164 -26.25 -17.60 -10.36
CA ILE A 164 -25.68 -16.36 -10.91
C ILE A 164 -24.62 -15.76 -9.96
N ALA A 165 -24.66 -16.14 -8.68
CA ALA A 165 -23.76 -15.65 -7.64
C ALA A 165 -22.51 -16.54 -7.44
N GLN A 166 -22.34 -17.63 -8.21
CA GLN A 166 -21.14 -18.46 -8.18
C GLN A 166 -20.12 -18.03 -9.23
N ILE A 167 -18.83 -18.17 -8.90
CA ILE A 167 -17.72 -17.83 -9.80
C ILE A 167 -16.55 -18.80 -9.58
N ASP A 168 -15.98 -19.31 -10.68
CA ASP A 168 -14.66 -19.93 -10.65
C ASP A 168 -13.58 -18.86 -10.81
N ILE A 169 -13.36 -18.10 -9.73
CA ILE A 169 -12.42 -16.98 -9.76
C ILE A 169 -10.99 -17.44 -10.05
N ILE A 170 -10.61 -18.61 -9.56
CA ILE A 170 -9.26 -19.16 -9.72
C ILE A 170 -8.98 -19.41 -11.20
N SER A 171 -9.90 -20.05 -11.91
CA SER A 171 -9.74 -20.27 -13.34
C SER A 171 -9.68 -18.95 -14.12
N LEU A 172 -10.56 -17.99 -13.80
CA LEU A 172 -10.66 -16.70 -14.49
C LEU A 172 -9.42 -15.81 -14.34
N ILE A 173 -8.85 -15.71 -13.14
CA ILE A 173 -7.65 -14.89 -12.90
C ILE A 173 -6.36 -15.59 -13.36
N SER A 174 -6.40 -16.92 -13.52
CA SER A 174 -5.27 -17.72 -13.98
C SER A 174 -5.24 -17.89 -15.51
N GLU A 175 -6.37 -17.77 -16.20
CA GLU A 175 -6.44 -17.87 -17.66
C GLU A 175 -5.78 -16.68 -18.34
N ARG A 176 -6.18 -15.47 -17.96
CA ARG A 176 -5.55 -14.22 -18.39
C ARG A 176 -5.10 -13.40 -17.19
N ILE A 177 -3.82 -13.51 -16.91
CA ILE A 177 -3.13 -12.83 -15.82
C ILE A 177 -3.07 -11.34 -16.15
N ASN A 178 -3.76 -10.54 -15.36
CA ASN A 178 -3.77 -9.09 -15.46
C ASN A 178 -3.17 -8.48 -14.20
N ASN A 179 -2.77 -7.21 -14.31
CA ASN A 179 -2.47 -6.39 -13.14
C ASN A 179 -3.71 -6.35 -12.24
N THR A 180 -3.55 -6.76 -10.98
CA THR A 180 -4.66 -7.00 -10.06
C THR A 180 -4.37 -6.34 -8.72
N ILE A 181 -5.39 -5.72 -8.16
CA ILE A 181 -5.37 -5.21 -6.79
C ILE A 181 -6.34 -6.03 -5.95
N LEU A 182 -5.83 -6.65 -4.89
CA LEU A 182 -6.58 -7.55 -4.02
C LEU A 182 -6.79 -6.90 -2.66
N ILE A 183 -8.03 -6.60 -2.33
CA ILE A 183 -8.41 -5.81 -1.17
C ILE A 183 -9.20 -6.69 -0.21
N GLY A 184 -8.86 -6.63 1.07
CA GLY A 184 -9.59 -7.35 2.10
C GLY A 184 -8.89 -7.18 3.43
N ILE A 185 -9.67 -7.14 4.50
CA ILE A 185 -9.14 -7.04 5.87
C ILE A 185 -8.26 -8.25 6.24
N PRO A 186 -7.48 -8.18 7.33
CA PRO A 186 -6.78 -9.35 7.87
C PRO A 186 -7.73 -10.54 8.07
N GLY A 187 -7.28 -11.74 7.70
CA GLY A 187 -8.08 -12.96 7.83
C GLY A 187 -9.18 -13.16 6.77
N SER A 188 -9.37 -12.23 5.83
CA SER A 188 -10.42 -12.35 4.80
C SER A 188 -10.19 -13.45 3.75
N GLY A 189 -9.04 -14.13 3.75
CA GLY A 189 -8.73 -15.18 2.76
C GLY A 189 -7.94 -14.72 1.53
N LYS A 190 -7.39 -13.50 1.51
CA LYS A 190 -6.54 -13.00 0.39
C LYS A 190 -5.40 -13.96 0.04
N GLY A 191 -4.65 -14.41 1.05
CA GLY A 191 -3.52 -15.34 0.88
C GLY A 191 -3.96 -16.68 0.28
N MET A 192 -5.10 -17.23 0.72
CA MET A 192 -5.66 -18.46 0.15
C MET A 192 -6.04 -18.29 -1.32
N LEU A 193 -6.70 -17.18 -1.68
CA LEU A 193 -7.07 -16.89 -3.07
C LEU A 193 -5.82 -16.81 -3.97
N VAL A 194 -4.80 -16.08 -3.52
CA VAL A 194 -3.54 -15.94 -4.26
C VAL A 194 -2.81 -17.28 -4.36
N ALA A 195 -2.69 -18.04 -3.27
CA ALA A 195 -2.01 -19.33 -3.26
C ALA A 195 -2.63 -20.37 -4.20
N ASN A 196 -3.97 -20.44 -4.25
CA ASN A 196 -4.68 -21.32 -5.19
C ASN A 196 -4.48 -20.85 -6.63
N ALA A 197 -4.54 -19.54 -6.87
CA ALA A 197 -4.39 -18.98 -8.21
C ALA A 197 -2.97 -19.12 -8.77
N ILE A 198 -1.92 -18.96 -7.95
CA ILE A 198 -0.54 -19.18 -8.39
C ILE A 198 -0.34 -20.61 -8.88
N ARG A 199 -0.86 -21.60 -8.14
CA ARG A 199 -0.75 -23.01 -8.53
C ARG A 199 -1.42 -23.28 -9.87
N GLU A 200 -2.61 -22.72 -10.06
CA GLU A 200 -3.33 -22.84 -11.34
C GLU A 200 -2.64 -22.06 -12.48
N ILE A 201 -2.05 -20.90 -12.18
CA ILE A 201 -1.22 -20.12 -13.11
C ILE A 201 -0.01 -20.94 -13.56
N LYS A 202 0.74 -21.57 -12.65
CA LYS A 202 1.91 -22.39 -13.02
C LYS A 202 1.51 -23.64 -13.80
N ARG A 203 0.30 -24.18 -13.55
CA ARG A 203 -0.25 -25.28 -14.35
C ARG A 203 -0.61 -24.83 -15.77
N LYS A 204 -1.26 -23.67 -15.94
CA LYS A 204 -1.71 -23.14 -17.24
C LYS A 204 -0.57 -22.47 -18.04
N HIS A 205 0.42 -21.89 -17.36
CA HIS A 205 1.52 -21.10 -17.92
C HIS A 205 2.86 -21.57 -17.33
N PRO A 206 3.38 -22.75 -17.71
CA PRO A 206 4.57 -23.33 -17.05
C PRO A 206 5.86 -22.51 -17.18
N GLY A 207 5.93 -21.58 -18.14
CA GLY A 207 7.06 -20.67 -18.32
C GLY A 207 7.00 -19.37 -17.49
N ILE A 208 5.92 -19.12 -16.75
CA ILE A 208 5.82 -17.90 -15.95
C ILE A 208 6.69 -18.00 -14.70
N LYS A 209 7.42 -16.93 -14.39
CA LYS A 209 8.12 -16.77 -13.10
C LYS A 209 7.29 -15.98 -12.12
N VAL A 210 7.05 -16.56 -10.95
CA VAL A 210 6.30 -15.92 -9.87
C VAL A 210 7.27 -15.44 -8.81
N PHE A 211 7.30 -14.12 -8.60
CA PHE A 211 8.17 -13.44 -7.65
C PHE A 211 7.30 -12.82 -6.55
N VAL A 212 7.62 -13.09 -5.28
CA VAL A 212 6.88 -12.57 -4.13
C VAL A 212 7.76 -11.61 -3.34
N ILE A 213 7.22 -10.45 -3.01
CA ILE A 213 7.71 -9.55 -1.97
C ILE A 213 6.75 -9.69 -0.79
N ASP A 214 7.27 -10.25 0.31
CA ASP A 214 6.53 -10.54 1.54
C ASP A 214 7.11 -9.72 2.70
N PRO A 215 6.50 -8.58 3.04
CA PRO A 215 6.99 -7.72 4.11
C PRO A 215 6.54 -8.22 5.51
N LYS A 216 5.75 -9.30 5.62
CA LYS A 216 5.38 -9.89 6.92
C LYS A 216 6.41 -10.88 7.40
N ALA A 217 6.97 -11.68 6.50
CA ALA A 217 7.86 -12.79 6.84
C ALA A 217 7.26 -13.75 7.89
N ASP A 218 5.94 -13.95 7.86
CA ASP A 218 5.24 -14.83 8.80
C ASP A 218 5.42 -16.29 8.35
N GLN A 219 6.10 -17.09 9.17
CA GLN A 219 6.33 -18.51 8.90
C GLN A 219 5.03 -19.30 8.75
N LYS A 220 3.92 -18.86 9.34
CA LYS A 220 2.61 -19.52 9.17
C LYS A 220 2.07 -19.37 7.76
N GLU A 221 2.45 -18.31 7.05
CA GLU A 221 2.01 -18.00 5.68
C GLU A 221 2.98 -18.55 4.62
N ALA A 222 4.13 -19.11 5.01
CA ALA A 222 5.14 -19.64 4.09
C ALA A 222 4.56 -20.61 3.04
N GLY A 223 3.70 -21.55 3.48
CA GLY A 223 3.09 -22.55 2.60
C GLY A 223 2.19 -21.98 1.49
N TYR A 224 1.71 -20.74 1.62
CA TYR A 224 1.01 -20.07 0.51
C TYR A 224 1.92 -19.89 -0.70
N TYR A 225 3.20 -19.63 -0.47
CA TYR A 225 4.18 -19.22 -1.47
C TYR A 225 5.19 -20.32 -1.86
N ASP A 226 5.11 -21.53 -1.29
CA ASP A 226 5.98 -22.67 -1.66
C ASP A 226 5.99 -23.02 -3.17
N CYS A 227 4.94 -22.63 -3.89
CA CYS A 227 4.84 -22.82 -5.33
C CYS A 227 5.50 -21.71 -6.16
N CYS A 228 5.95 -20.62 -5.55
CA CYS A 228 6.59 -19.48 -6.21
C CYS A 228 8.06 -19.77 -6.54
N ASP A 229 8.61 -19.02 -7.51
CA ASP A 229 10.00 -19.22 -7.95
C ASP A 229 10.99 -18.42 -7.10
N VAL A 230 10.59 -17.23 -6.65
CA VAL A 230 11.42 -16.37 -5.81
C VAL A 230 10.54 -15.74 -4.73
N ILE A 231 11.02 -15.77 -3.49
CA ILE A 231 10.36 -15.13 -2.35
C ILE A 231 11.38 -14.24 -1.66
N LYS A 232 11.05 -12.96 -1.53
CA LYS A 232 11.79 -11.99 -0.73
C LYS A 232 10.96 -11.63 0.47
N SER A 233 11.35 -12.21 1.62
CA SER A 233 10.69 -11.95 2.89
C SER A 233 11.54 -11.09 3.79
N PHE A 234 10.93 -10.10 4.45
CA PHE A 234 11.57 -9.30 5.50
C PHE A 234 10.52 -8.78 6.47
N ALA A 235 10.72 -9.01 7.77
CA ALA A 235 9.78 -8.61 8.81
C ALA A 235 9.76 -7.08 8.97
N CYS A 236 8.91 -6.40 8.19
CA CYS A 236 8.87 -4.94 8.12
C CYS A 236 8.22 -4.28 9.35
N MET A 237 7.43 -5.02 10.14
CA MET A 237 6.58 -4.49 11.21
C MET A 237 7.38 -3.62 12.19
N ASP A 238 8.45 -4.17 12.75
CA ASP A 238 9.29 -3.50 13.76
C ASP A 238 10.56 -2.86 13.16
N ALA A 239 10.83 -3.09 11.88
CA ALA A 239 11.99 -2.53 11.20
C ALA A 239 11.88 -1.01 11.01
N LYS A 240 13.03 -0.34 11.05
CA LYS A 240 13.13 1.11 10.77
C LYS A 240 12.73 1.40 9.32
N PRO A 241 12.00 2.50 9.04
CA PRO A 241 11.59 2.86 7.68
C PRO A 241 12.73 2.88 6.66
N SER A 242 13.90 3.42 7.01
CA SER A 242 15.08 3.45 6.13
C SER A 242 15.61 2.06 5.79
N THR A 243 15.63 1.13 6.76
CA THR A 243 16.01 -0.26 6.53
C THR A 243 15.04 -0.96 5.59
N VAL A 244 13.73 -0.74 5.79
CA VAL A 244 12.70 -1.28 4.89
C VAL A 244 12.86 -0.71 3.49
N ALA A 245 13.21 0.57 3.33
CA ALA A 245 13.44 1.18 2.03
C ALA A 245 14.61 0.54 1.27
N VAL A 246 15.75 0.34 1.92
CA VAL A 246 16.91 -0.33 1.32
C VAL A 246 16.60 -1.77 0.93
N TRP A 247 15.93 -2.51 1.82
CA TRP A 247 15.52 -3.89 1.53
C TRP A 247 14.54 -3.94 0.35
N ALA A 248 13.54 -3.07 0.33
CA ALA A 248 12.55 -3.03 -0.74
C ALA A 248 13.20 -2.68 -2.08
N GLU A 249 14.13 -1.72 -2.10
CA GLU A 249 14.90 -1.36 -3.30
C GLU A 249 15.64 -2.57 -3.86
N SER A 250 16.38 -3.28 -3.01
CA SER A 250 17.05 -4.52 -3.38
C SER A 250 16.07 -5.59 -3.90
N ALA A 251 14.92 -5.79 -3.24
CA ALA A 251 13.91 -6.75 -3.68
C ALA A 251 13.31 -6.41 -5.06
N PHE A 252 13.05 -5.12 -5.32
CA PHE A 252 12.55 -4.65 -6.62
C PHE A 252 13.61 -4.69 -7.72
N GLU A 253 14.89 -4.49 -7.40
CA GLU A 253 16.01 -4.68 -8.33
C GLU A 253 16.15 -6.16 -8.73
N GLU A 254 16.09 -7.07 -7.76
CA GLU A 254 16.11 -8.51 -8.03
C GLU A 254 14.92 -8.96 -8.87
N TYR A 255 13.72 -8.40 -8.62
CA TYR A 255 12.58 -8.62 -9.51
C TYR A 255 12.84 -8.10 -10.92
N ALA A 256 13.42 -6.90 -11.06
CA ALA A 256 13.74 -6.33 -12.36
C ALA A 256 14.72 -7.21 -13.16
N LEU A 257 15.73 -7.79 -12.49
CA LEU A 257 16.64 -8.77 -13.09
C LEU A 257 15.91 -10.05 -13.50
N CYS A 258 15.05 -10.60 -12.62
CA CYS A 258 14.21 -11.74 -12.94
C CYS A 258 13.35 -11.47 -14.19
N ALA A 259 12.73 -10.30 -14.27
CA ALA A 259 11.89 -9.89 -15.39
C ALA A 259 12.66 -9.47 -16.66
N GLN A 260 13.98 -9.41 -16.63
CA GLN A 260 14.83 -9.28 -17.83
C GLN A 260 15.18 -10.64 -18.43
N HIS A 261 15.33 -11.65 -17.58
CA HIS A 261 15.73 -13.00 -17.99
C HIS A 261 14.56 -13.93 -18.33
N ASN A 262 13.32 -13.49 -18.16
CA ASN A 262 12.13 -14.31 -18.38
C ASN A 262 11.09 -13.55 -19.20
N GLU A 263 10.48 -14.23 -20.16
CA GLU A 263 9.47 -13.66 -21.07
C GLU A 263 8.17 -13.27 -20.34
N ARG A 264 7.83 -14.00 -19.27
CA ARG A 264 6.64 -13.75 -18.47
C ARG A 264 6.94 -13.80 -16.98
N THR A 265 6.57 -12.74 -16.27
CA THR A 265 6.72 -12.65 -14.83
C THR A 265 5.45 -12.12 -14.15
N LEU A 266 5.16 -12.67 -12.97
CA LEU A 266 4.16 -12.18 -12.05
C LEU A 266 4.84 -11.73 -10.76
N LEU A 267 4.79 -10.43 -10.48
CA LEU A 267 5.15 -9.87 -9.18
C LEU A 267 3.95 -9.91 -8.25
N ILE A 268 4.15 -10.41 -7.03
CA ILE A 268 3.16 -10.36 -5.96
C ILE A 268 3.76 -9.52 -4.84
N VAL A 269 3.08 -8.45 -4.47
CA VAL A 269 3.41 -7.66 -3.29
C VAL A 269 2.38 -8.00 -2.23
N ASP A 270 2.74 -8.87 -1.30
CA ASP A 270 1.88 -9.15 -0.14
C ASP A 270 1.91 -7.94 0.80
N GLU A 271 0.78 -7.67 1.43
CA GLU A 271 0.64 -6.63 2.45
C GLU A 271 1.24 -5.27 2.04
N GLY A 272 0.90 -4.83 0.83
CA GLY A 272 1.38 -3.57 0.24
C GLY A 272 1.02 -2.32 1.03
N THR A 273 -0.01 -2.37 1.90
CA THR A 273 -0.31 -1.29 2.86
C THR A 273 0.83 -1.10 3.86
N MET A 274 1.37 -2.17 4.45
CA MET A 274 2.48 -2.07 5.40
C MET A 274 3.75 -1.58 4.73
N LEU A 275 4.08 -2.16 3.57
CA LEU A 275 5.26 -1.75 2.80
C LEU A 275 5.15 -0.29 2.36
N GLY A 276 4.00 0.12 1.80
CA GLY A 276 3.74 1.49 1.37
C GLY A 276 3.84 2.51 2.50
N ASN A 277 3.34 2.19 3.69
CA ASN A 277 3.45 3.06 4.87
C ASN A 277 4.90 3.24 5.32
N LYS A 278 5.69 2.16 5.41
CA LYS A 278 7.11 2.24 5.79
C LYS A 278 7.93 3.02 4.76
N LEU A 279 7.68 2.82 3.47
CA LEU A 279 8.35 3.57 2.41
C LEU A 279 7.99 5.07 2.42
N SER A 280 6.72 5.39 2.68
CA SER A 280 6.26 6.78 2.84
C SER A 280 6.94 7.48 4.02
N GLN A 281 7.08 6.80 5.16
CA GLN A 281 7.82 7.30 6.33
C GLN A 281 9.31 7.52 6.02
N ALA A 282 9.88 6.68 5.16
CA ALA A 282 11.24 6.85 4.62
C ALA A 282 11.35 7.91 3.51
N LYS A 283 10.24 8.57 3.13
CA LYS A 283 10.15 9.52 2.02
C LYS A 283 10.54 8.90 0.66
N SER A 284 10.37 7.60 0.51
CA SER A 284 10.65 6.87 -0.73
C SER A 284 9.40 6.77 -1.60
N THR A 285 9.54 7.09 -2.89
CA THR A 285 8.48 6.92 -3.91
C THR A 285 8.55 5.57 -4.62
N LEU A 286 9.51 4.71 -4.24
CA LEU A 286 9.86 3.46 -4.92
C LEU A 286 8.64 2.62 -5.33
N LEU A 287 7.73 2.35 -4.38
CA LEU A 287 6.58 1.49 -4.64
C LEU A 287 5.64 2.07 -5.70
N VAL A 288 5.40 3.38 -5.64
CA VAL A 288 4.54 4.09 -6.59
C VAL A 288 5.14 4.07 -7.98
N ASP A 289 6.44 4.38 -8.06
CA ASP A 289 7.16 4.47 -9.34
C ASP A 289 7.23 3.10 -10.02
N LYS A 290 7.55 2.04 -9.26
CA LYS A 290 7.61 0.66 -9.79
C LYS A 290 6.24 0.17 -10.21
N LEU A 291 5.20 0.34 -9.38
CA LEU A 291 3.86 -0.11 -9.74
C LEU A 291 3.30 0.66 -10.95
N THR A 292 3.49 1.98 -11.02
CA THR A 292 3.09 2.79 -12.19
C THR A 292 3.76 2.28 -13.47
N SER A 293 5.06 1.97 -13.40
CA SER A 293 5.80 1.42 -14.54
C SER A 293 5.27 0.05 -14.97
N TYR A 294 5.01 -0.85 -14.02
CA TYR A 294 4.51 -2.18 -14.32
C TYR A 294 3.04 -2.18 -14.78
N THR A 295 2.20 -1.28 -14.29
CA THR A 295 0.80 -1.22 -14.75
C THR A 295 0.66 -0.62 -16.14
N SER A 296 1.48 0.38 -16.47
CA SER A 296 1.38 1.12 -17.74
C SER A 296 2.03 0.40 -18.92
N GLY A 297 3.20 -0.20 -18.72
CA GLY A 297 3.97 -0.86 -19.79
C GLY A 297 4.22 -2.35 -19.57
N GLY A 298 3.68 -2.94 -18.51
CA GLY A 298 4.02 -4.31 -18.12
C GLY A 298 3.42 -5.37 -19.05
N ASP A 299 2.18 -5.23 -19.50
CA ASP A 299 1.51 -6.29 -20.29
C ASP A 299 2.24 -6.58 -21.62
N SER A 300 2.71 -5.52 -22.31
CA SER A 300 3.52 -5.66 -23.53
C SER A 300 4.94 -6.19 -23.25
N ALA A 301 5.44 -6.02 -22.03
CA ALA A 301 6.72 -6.55 -21.57
C ALA A 301 6.60 -7.93 -20.88
N GLY A 302 5.41 -8.54 -20.85
CA GLY A 302 5.15 -9.81 -20.17
C GLY A 302 5.20 -9.73 -18.63
N ARG A 303 5.03 -8.54 -18.05
CA ARG A 303 5.14 -8.27 -16.61
C ARG A 303 3.76 -7.94 -16.04
N ASN A 304 3.30 -8.78 -15.13
CA ASN A 304 2.08 -8.54 -14.37
C ASN A 304 2.38 -8.31 -12.89
N VAL A 305 1.54 -7.53 -12.22
CA VAL A 305 1.65 -7.28 -10.78
C VAL A 305 0.33 -7.53 -10.06
N TRP A 306 0.39 -8.29 -8.97
CA TRP A 306 -0.68 -8.45 -8.00
C TRP A 306 -0.32 -7.74 -6.72
N PHE A 307 -1.10 -6.72 -6.36
CA PHE A 307 -0.87 -5.87 -5.21
C PHE A 307 -1.93 -6.14 -4.14
N MET A 308 -1.53 -6.67 -2.99
CA MET A 308 -2.44 -7.04 -1.91
C MET A 308 -2.50 -5.93 -0.86
N MET A 309 -3.69 -5.52 -0.45
CA MET A 309 -3.86 -4.44 0.54
C MET A 309 -5.03 -4.69 1.48
N GLN A 310 -5.01 -4.03 2.63
CA GLN A 310 -6.06 -4.19 3.64
C GLN A 310 -7.25 -3.23 3.47
N SER A 311 -7.00 -2.09 2.82
CA SER A 311 -7.97 -1.01 2.67
C SER A 311 -7.95 -0.50 1.23
N PRO A 312 -9.10 -0.12 0.65
CA PRO A 312 -9.17 0.47 -0.69
C PRO A 312 -8.70 1.92 -0.74
N TYR A 313 -8.43 2.55 0.41
CA TYR A 313 -7.97 3.94 0.47
C TYR A 313 -6.49 4.04 0.11
N VAL A 314 -6.24 4.56 -1.09
CA VAL A 314 -4.92 4.66 -1.74
C VAL A 314 -3.87 5.43 -0.93
N THR A 315 -4.31 6.31 -0.02
CA THR A 315 -3.42 7.08 0.88
C THR A 315 -2.64 6.18 1.85
N GLY A 316 -3.21 5.06 2.30
CA GLY A 316 -2.56 4.14 3.22
C GLY A 316 -1.56 3.17 2.58
N ALA A 317 -1.52 3.09 1.24
CA ALA A 317 -0.55 2.28 0.50
C ALA A 317 0.38 3.12 -0.38
N SER A 318 0.29 4.45 -0.25
CA SER A 318 0.96 5.43 -1.11
C SER A 318 0.64 5.29 -2.61
N LEU A 319 -0.44 4.62 -2.99
CA LEU A 319 -0.82 4.49 -4.40
C LEU A 319 -1.47 5.78 -4.92
N ASN A 320 -1.38 6.02 -6.22
CA ASN A 320 -2.14 7.06 -6.90
C ASN A 320 -3.34 6.45 -7.64
N LEU A 321 -4.37 7.29 -7.90
CA LEU A 321 -5.60 6.85 -8.54
C LEU A 321 -5.38 6.29 -9.96
N SER A 322 -4.37 6.80 -10.67
CA SER A 322 -4.00 6.37 -12.02
C SER A 322 -3.42 4.96 -12.07
N THR A 323 -2.62 4.55 -11.08
CA THR A 323 -2.13 3.17 -10.99
C THR A 323 -3.29 2.22 -10.67
N THR A 324 -4.18 2.61 -9.75
CA THR A 324 -5.30 1.76 -9.35
C THR A 324 -6.34 1.58 -10.44
N SER A 325 -6.58 2.57 -11.30
CA SER A 325 -7.56 2.46 -12.39
C SER A 325 -7.12 1.52 -13.52
N GLN A 326 -5.81 1.24 -13.63
CA GLN A 326 -5.24 0.30 -14.60
C GLN A 326 -5.22 -1.15 -14.08
N MET A 327 -5.63 -1.38 -12.83
CA MET A 327 -5.65 -2.70 -12.20
C MET A 327 -7.07 -3.26 -12.14
N THR A 328 -7.20 -4.58 -12.34
CA THR A 328 -8.44 -5.30 -12.03
C THR A 328 -8.59 -5.40 -10.51
N SER A 329 -9.70 -4.92 -9.95
CA SER A 329 -9.94 -5.04 -8.52
C SER A 329 -10.62 -6.34 -8.14
N ILE A 330 -10.15 -6.94 -7.04
CA ILE A 330 -10.81 -8.04 -6.35
C ILE A 330 -10.96 -7.59 -4.90
N VAL A 331 -12.19 -7.61 -4.38
CA VAL A 331 -12.46 -7.18 -2.99
C VAL A 331 -13.12 -8.33 -2.26
N ILE A 332 -12.63 -8.67 -1.07
CA ILE A 332 -13.19 -9.76 -0.27
C ILE A 332 -13.85 -9.17 0.99
N ALA A 333 -15.14 -9.41 1.14
CA ALA A 333 -15.93 -9.14 2.34
C ALA A 333 -16.03 -10.42 3.19
N PHE A 334 -15.91 -10.26 4.51
CA PHE A 334 -15.93 -11.37 5.46
C PHE A 334 -16.96 -11.12 6.55
N SER A 335 -17.75 -12.15 6.88
CA SER A 335 -18.84 -12.09 7.88
C SER A 335 -18.42 -11.48 9.22
N GLU A 336 -17.26 -11.86 9.77
CA GLU A 336 -16.80 -11.37 11.07
C GLU A 336 -16.54 -9.85 11.12
N ASN A 337 -16.42 -9.19 9.97
CA ASN A 337 -16.19 -7.74 9.91
C ASN A 337 -16.73 -7.13 8.61
N ILE A 338 -18.01 -7.41 8.33
CA ILE A 338 -18.73 -6.83 7.20
C ILE A 338 -18.88 -5.30 7.33
N GLY A 339 -18.85 -4.78 8.56
CA GLY A 339 -18.89 -3.35 8.85
C GLY A 339 -17.72 -2.57 8.23
N ALA A 340 -16.57 -3.20 7.97
CA ALA A 340 -15.47 -2.58 7.24
C ALA A 340 -15.88 -2.18 5.81
N ILE A 341 -16.75 -2.95 5.14
CA ILE A 341 -17.29 -2.59 3.81
C ILE A 341 -18.13 -1.32 3.89
N ALA A 342 -18.89 -1.14 4.98
CA ALA A 342 -19.67 0.08 5.21
C ALA A 342 -18.77 1.32 5.33
N GLN A 343 -17.54 1.15 5.80
CA GLN A 343 -16.56 2.23 5.90
C GLN A 343 -15.88 2.51 4.56
N TRP A 344 -16.05 1.66 3.54
CA TRP A 344 -15.48 1.82 2.19
C TRP A 344 -16.44 2.49 1.20
N LYS A 345 -17.51 3.14 1.70
CA LYS A 345 -18.56 3.80 0.91
C LYS A 345 -18.07 4.91 -0.03
N SER A 346 -16.88 5.46 0.15
CA SER A 346 -16.31 6.45 -0.79
C SER A 346 -15.28 5.84 -1.75
N ALA A 347 -14.99 4.54 -1.66
CA ALA A 347 -14.05 3.87 -2.55
C ALA A 347 -14.64 3.71 -3.96
N LYS A 348 -13.96 4.29 -4.96
CA LYS A 348 -14.34 4.21 -6.39
C LYS A 348 -13.80 2.95 -7.08
N ILE A 349 -13.07 2.09 -6.38
CA ILE A 349 -12.33 0.96 -6.96
C ILE A 349 -13.20 -0.31 -7.16
N PHE A 350 -14.42 -0.32 -6.64
CA PHE A 350 -15.38 -1.40 -6.85
C PHE A 350 -16.82 -0.88 -6.85
N LYS A 351 -17.73 -1.62 -7.50
CA LYS A 351 -19.17 -1.33 -7.44
C LYS A 351 -19.65 -1.65 -6.03
N GLN A 352 -20.16 -0.63 -5.35
CA GLN A 352 -20.76 -0.81 -4.04
C GLN A 352 -22.13 -1.44 -4.18
N LEU A 353 -22.39 -2.42 -3.32
CA LEU A 353 -23.72 -2.95 -3.07
C LEU A 353 -24.18 -2.47 -1.69
N SER A 354 -25.49 -2.56 -1.44
CA SER A 354 -26.01 -2.38 -0.09
C SER A 354 -25.40 -3.42 0.85
N LEU A 355 -25.35 -3.10 2.15
CA LEU A 355 -24.87 -4.05 3.15
C LEU A 355 -25.72 -5.31 3.16
N ASP A 356 -27.03 -5.20 2.90
CA ASP A 356 -27.95 -6.33 2.87
C ASP A 356 -27.62 -7.30 1.72
N GLU A 357 -27.33 -6.78 0.52
CA GLU A 357 -26.92 -7.61 -0.62
C GLU A 357 -25.60 -8.34 -0.38
N VAL A 358 -24.60 -7.64 0.20
CA VAL A 358 -23.32 -8.28 0.55
C VAL A 358 -23.50 -9.30 1.67
N SER A 359 -24.36 -9.01 2.66
CA SER A 359 -24.67 -9.91 3.77
C SER A 359 -25.32 -11.19 3.26
N ASN A 360 -26.30 -11.10 2.35
CA ASN A 360 -26.95 -12.26 1.75
C ASN A 360 -25.94 -13.17 1.02
N LEU A 361 -24.98 -12.59 0.29
CA LEU A 361 -23.92 -13.36 -0.38
C LEU A 361 -22.96 -14.00 0.61
N VAL A 362 -22.63 -13.29 1.68
CA VAL A 362 -21.76 -13.78 2.76
C VAL A 362 -22.41 -14.95 3.49
N GLU A 363 -23.68 -14.84 3.84
CA GLU A 363 -24.46 -15.89 4.54
C GLU A 363 -24.69 -17.12 3.67
N SER A 364 -24.86 -16.93 2.37
CA SER A 364 -25.05 -18.03 1.40
C SER A 364 -23.73 -18.69 0.97
N SER A 365 -22.59 -18.08 1.28
CA SER A 365 -21.27 -18.61 0.92
C SER A 365 -20.85 -19.76 1.85
N PRO A 366 -20.23 -20.83 1.30
CA PRO A 366 -19.68 -21.92 2.12
C PRO A 366 -18.55 -21.49 3.06
N THR A 367 -17.98 -20.29 2.88
CA THR A 367 -16.86 -19.77 3.68
C THR A 367 -17.22 -18.54 4.51
N GLY A 368 -18.49 -18.11 4.49
CA GLY A 368 -18.89 -16.87 5.15
C GLY A 368 -18.24 -15.62 4.53
N ARG A 369 -18.00 -15.64 3.21
CA ARG A 369 -17.29 -14.59 2.46
C ARG A 369 -17.94 -14.29 1.12
N ALA A 370 -17.96 -13.02 0.75
CA ALA A 370 -18.35 -12.57 -0.59
C ALA A 370 -17.17 -11.86 -1.25
N MET A 371 -17.16 -11.86 -2.58
CA MET A 371 -16.07 -11.29 -3.34
C MET A 371 -16.57 -10.51 -4.56
N TYR A 372 -16.07 -9.29 -4.71
CA TYR A 372 -16.23 -8.48 -5.91
C TYR A 372 -15.17 -8.85 -6.96
N TYR A 373 -15.55 -8.91 -8.23
CA TYR A 373 -14.62 -9.07 -9.35
C TYR A 373 -14.78 -7.97 -10.41
N GLY A 374 -13.77 -7.10 -10.49
CA GLY A 374 -13.75 -5.89 -11.31
C GLY A 374 -13.97 -6.12 -12.80
N LYS A 375 -13.51 -7.25 -13.39
CA LYS A 375 -13.76 -7.52 -14.82
C LYS A 375 -15.24 -7.69 -15.14
N THR A 376 -16.03 -8.17 -14.18
CA THR A 376 -17.47 -8.39 -14.36
C THR A 376 -18.32 -7.30 -13.71
N GLY A 377 -17.72 -6.49 -12.82
CA GLY A 377 -18.41 -5.44 -12.08
C GLY A 377 -19.45 -5.96 -11.07
N LYS A 378 -19.37 -7.24 -10.68
CA LYS A 378 -20.36 -7.93 -9.83
C LYS A 378 -19.73 -8.54 -8.58
N TRP A 379 -20.59 -8.81 -7.61
CA TRP A 379 -20.27 -9.58 -6.41
C TRP A 379 -20.72 -11.02 -6.55
N TYR A 380 -19.96 -11.92 -5.93
CA TYR A 380 -20.16 -13.36 -5.95
C TYR A 380 -19.92 -13.93 -4.56
N MET A 381 -20.45 -15.12 -4.31
CA MET A 381 -20.07 -15.93 -3.16
C MET A 381 -18.63 -16.40 -3.34
N MET A 382 -17.82 -16.33 -2.28
CA MET A 382 -16.47 -16.87 -2.34
C MET A 382 -16.53 -18.42 -2.29
N PRO A 383 -15.91 -19.13 -3.25
CA PRO A 383 -15.87 -20.58 -3.22
C PRO A 383 -14.99 -21.09 -2.08
N LEU A 384 -15.17 -22.35 -1.69
CA LEU A 384 -14.25 -23.03 -0.80
C LEU A 384 -12.90 -23.22 -1.51
N LEU A 385 -11.83 -22.75 -0.89
CA LEU A 385 -10.47 -22.82 -1.43
C LEU A 385 -9.59 -23.71 -0.55
N THR A 386 -8.63 -24.40 -1.16
CA THR A 386 -7.66 -25.21 -0.41
C THR A 386 -6.79 -24.32 0.45
N ASN A 387 -6.68 -24.62 1.74
CA ASN A 387 -5.75 -23.95 2.63
C ASN A 387 -4.33 -24.52 2.48
N TYR A 388 -3.36 -23.64 2.27
CA TYR A 388 -1.94 -23.98 2.21
C TYR A 388 -1.10 -23.34 3.33
N SER A 389 -1.73 -22.63 4.29
CA SER A 389 -1.04 -22.10 5.47
C SER A 389 -0.96 -23.15 6.57
N GLY A 390 0.08 -23.04 7.41
CA GLY A 390 0.20 -23.81 8.66
C GLY A 390 -0.91 -23.54 9.69
N TYR A 391 -1.78 -22.56 9.45
CA TYR A 391 -2.95 -22.27 10.27
C TYR A 391 -4.21 -22.13 9.41
N ASP A 392 -5.16 -23.04 9.61
CA ASP A 392 -6.49 -22.99 9.04
C ASP A 392 -7.35 -21.99 9.82
N ARG A 393 -7.58 -20.82 9.22
CA ARG A 393 -8.40 -19.75 9.80
C ARG A 393 -9.89 -20.06 9.74
N ASP A 394 -10.33 -20.88 8.79
CA ASP A 394 -11.75 -21.22 8.59
C ASP A 394 -12.18 -22.20 9.69
N ASN A 395 -11.31 -23.16 10.01
CA ASN A 395 -11.55 -24.14 11.07
C ASN A 395 -10.86 -23.82 12.40
N ARG A 396 -10.08 -22.73 12.46
CA ARG A 396 -9.26 -22.29 13.61
C ARG A 396 -8.35 -23.41 14.16
N LYS A 397 -7.68 -24.13 13.25
CA LYS A 397 -6.80 -25.27 13.58
C LYS A 397 -5.41 -25.07 13.00
N TYR A 398 -4.37 -25.42 13.74
CA TYR A 398 -3.03 -25.55 13.18
C TYR A 398 -2.95 -26.82 12.35
N LEU A 399 -2.21 -26.78 11.24
CA LEU A 399 -1.82 -28.01 10.55
C LEU A 399 -0.87 -28.83 11.46
N PRO A 400 -0.90 -30.16 11.37
CA PRO A 400 -0.03 -31.02 12.18
C PRO A 400 1.43 -30.59 12.11
N GLY A 401 2.05 -30.30 13.27
CA GLY A 401 3.45 -29.86 13.37
C GLY A 401 3.69 -28.35 13.33
N MET A 402 2.64 -27.53 13.12
CA MET A 402 2.72 -26.05 13.13
C MET A 402 2.09 -25.43 14.39
N GLU A 403 1.80 -26.25 15.41
CA GLU A 403 1.26 -25.80 16.68
C GLU A 403 2.26 -24.88 17.40
N PRO A 404 1.80 -23.77 18.03
CA PRO A 404 2.68 -22.91 18.79
C PRO A 404 3.26 -23.71 19.97
N ASN A 405 4.59 -23.70 20.11
CA ASN A 405 5.26 -24.25 21.28
C ASN A 405 4.63 -23.65 22.54
N LYS A 406 3.93 -24.47 23.33
CA LYS A 406 3.44 -24.10 24.66
C LYS A 406 4.64 -24.07 25.63
N SER A 407 5.58 -23.14 25.42
CA SER A 407 6.65 -22.92 26.39
C SER A 407 6.11 -22.09 27.55
N ASN A 408 5.82 -22.79 28.65
CA ASN A 408 5.84 -22.35 30.05
C ASN A 408 5.32 -20.94 30.37
N VAL A 409 4.01 -20.80 30.57
CA VAL A 409 3.43 -19.62 31.27
C VAL A 409 3.11 -19.91 32.75
N ASN A 410 3.35 -21.12 33.26
CA ASN A 410 2.98 -21.48 34.65
C ASN A 410 4.07 -22.25 35.42
N LYS A 411 5.33 -21.79 35.41
CA LYS A 411 6.36 -22.25 36.38
C LYS A 411 7.41 -21.16 36.65
N ASP A 412 6.99 -20.03 37.21
CA ASP A 412 7.90 -19.05 37.81
C ASP A 412 7.44 -18.61 39.21
N GLU A 413 6.90 -19.55 39.99
CA GLU A 413 6.87 -19.45 41.44
C GLU A 413 7.31 -20.81 42.00
N ASN A 414 8.40 -20.81 42.77
CA ASN A 414 9.09 -21.96 43.38
C ASN A 414 10.02 -22.80 42.50
N SER A 415 11.25 -22.33 42.29
CA SER A 415 12.44 -23.13 42.66
C SER A 415 13.74 -22.31 42.49
N LEU A 416 14.03 -21.45 43.45
CA LEU A 416 15.40 -21.12 43.84
C LEU A 416 15.95 -22.33 44.60
N ALA A 417 16.57 -23.28 43.91
CA ALA A 417 17.66 -24.13 44.44
C ALA A 417 18.04 -25.26 43.46
N ALA A 418 19.36 -25.38 43.28
CA ALA A 418 20.12 -26.58 42.99
C ALA A 418 20.29 -27.06 41.53
N ASP A 419 21.58 -27.07 41.18
CA ASP A 419 22.33 -28.02 40.35
C ASP A 419 22.28 -27.98 38.82
N SER A 420 23.26 -27.23 38.29
CA SER A 420 24.48 -27.72 37.61
C SER A 420 24.41 -28.96 36.70
N ASN A 421 24.96 -28.74 35.49
CA ASN A 421 25.47 -29.69 34.50
C ASN A 421 24.47 -30.51 33.67
N GLN A 422 24.18 -30.01 32.47
CA GLN A 422 24.33 -30.82 31.25
C GLN A 422 24.53 -29.94 30.00
N SER A 423 25.60 -30.27 29.29
CA SER A 423 26.04 -29.73 28.01
C SER A 423 25.03 -30.03 26.88
N SER A 424 24.69 -29.01 26.09
CA SER A 424 24.15 -29.19 24.75
C SER A 424 24.66 -28.09 23.83
N ASP A 425 25.34 -28.51 22.76
CA ASP A 425 25.93 -27.67 21.72
C ASP A 425 24.92 -26.67 21.14
N ILE A 426 25.14 -25.39 21.42
CA ILE A 426 24.49 -24.28 20.72
C ILE A 426 25.24 -24.11 19.40
N VAL A 427 24.55 -24.38 18.29
CA VAL A 427 24.98 -23.95 16.96
C VAL A 427 25.08 -22.42 17.00
N LYS A 428 26.30 -21.90 17.15
CA LYS A 428 26.57 -20.46 17.05
C LYS A 428 26.17 -19.99 15.63
N PRO A 429 25.51 -18.83 15.50
CA PRO A 429 25.24 -18.25 14.19
C PRO A 429 26.58 -18.03 13.47
N SER A 430 26.74 -18.63 12.29
CA SER A 430 27.97 -18.49 11.51
C SER A 430 28.04 -17.06 10.97
N ILE A 431 28.85 -16.23 11.62
CA ILE A 431 29.17 -14.88 11.14
C ILE A 431 29.97 -14.97 9.83
N SER A 432 29.71 -14.05 8.90
CA SER A 432 30.34 -13.99 7.59
C SER A 432 31.85 -13.74 7.69
N SER A 433 32.61 -14.12 6.66
CA SER A 433 34.06 -13.88 6.61
C SER A 433 34.43 -12.40 6.76
N ARG A 434 33.54 -11.49 6.36
CA ARG A 434 33.73 -10.03 6.49
C ARG A 434 33.46 -9.55 7.92
N ALA A 435 32.40 -10.04 8.55
CA ALA A 435 32.14 -9.81 9.97
C ALA A 435 33.27 -10.38 10.85
N GLN A 436 33.85 -11.52 10.47
CA GLN A 436 35.02 -12.08 11.15
C GLN A 436 36.23 -11.13 11.13
N LEU A 437 36.54 -10.52 9.97
CA LEU A 437 37.64 -9.55 9.84
C LEU A 437 37.43 -8.30 10.69
N VAL A 438 36.20 -7.79 10.73
CA VAL A 438 35.84 -6.65 11.59
C VAL A 438 35.97 -7.04 13.07
N LEU A 439 35.49 -8.22 13.44
CA LEU A 439 35.61 -8.72 14.81
C LEU A 439 37.08 -8.89 15.24
N GLU A 440 37.94 -9.37 14.35
CA GLU A 440 39.38 -9.46 14.59
C GLU A 440 40.01 -8.08 14.80
N TYR A 441 39.59 -7.06 14.04
CA TYR A 441 40.01 -5.68 14.27
C TYR A 441 39.65 -5.20 15.68
N PHE A 442 38.41 -5.45 16.13
CA PHE A 442 37.99 -5.12 17.49
C PHE A 442 38.83 -5.90 18.52
N ASN A 443 38.98 -7.23 18.36
CA ASN A 443 39.78 -8.04 19.28
C ASN A 443 41.26 -7.61 19.37
N ALA A 444 41.82 -7.05 18.30
CA ALA A 444 43.19 -6.56 18.24
C ALA A 444 43.37 -5.09 18.67
N ALA A 445 42.28 -4.38 18.98
CA ALA A 445 42.34 -2.97 19.35
C ALA A 445 43.06 -2.77 20.70
N LYS A 446 44.13 -1.96 20.71
CA LYS A 446 44.86 -1.61 21.93
C LYS A 446 44.07 -0.70 22.86
N THR A 447 43.24 0.18 22.30
CA THR A 447 42.35 1.08 23.05
C THR A 447 40.91 0.58 22.95
N LYS A 448 40.34 0.22 24.10
CA LYS A 448 38.95 -0.23 24.27
C LYS A 448 38.01 0.97 24.30
N GLU A 449 37.89 1.63 23.16
CA GLU A 449 37.00 2.77 22.97
C GLU A 449 36.13 2.54 21.75
N PRO A 450 34.93 3.13 21.70
CA PRO A 450 34.07 3.07 20.52
C PRO A 450 34.83 3.50 19.26
N LYS A 451 34.66 2.75 18.16
CA LYS A 451 35.33 3.00 16.89
C LYS A 451 34.32 3.43 15.85
N THR A 452 34.63 4.49 15.11
CA THR A 452 33.81 4.92 13.96
C THR A 452 34.26 4.21 12.68
N VAL A 453 33.43 4.28 11.62
CA VAL A 453 33.81 3.86 10.26
C VAL A 453 35.14 4.52 9.83
N ARG A 454 35.32 5.81 10.17
CA ARG A 454 36.53 6.56 9.83
C ARG A 454 37.78 6.00 10.52
N ASP A 455 37.66 5.50 11.74
CA ASP A 455 38.78 4.91 12.48
C ASP A 455 39.13 3.54 11.93
N MET A 456 38.12 2.75 11.59
CA MET A 456 38.28 1.43 10.98
C MET A 456 38.94 1.49 9.60
N LYS A 457 38.67 2.53 8.80
CA LYS A 457 39.31 2.74 7.49
C LYS A 457 40.80 3.08 7.58
N LYS A 458 41.28 3.56 8.73
CA LYS A 458 42.71 3.82 8.94
C LYS A 458 43.48 2.54 9.26
N ALA A 459 42.79 1.43 9.50
CA ALA A 459 43.42 0.14 9.76
C ALA A 459 43.70 -0.58 8.43
N ASP A 460 44.96 -0.86 8.15
CA ASP A 460 45.41 -1.55 6.93
C ASP A 460 44.65 -2.86 6.66
N ARG A 461 44.23 -3.56 7.74
CA ARG A 461 43.49 -4.84 7.67
C ARG A 461 42.06 -4.73 7.14
N LEU A 462 41.47 -3.54 7.14
CA LEU A 462 40.10 -3.29 6.65
C LEU A 462 40.09 -2.44 5.36
N SER A 463 41.26 -2.09 4.82
CA SER A 463 41.42 -1.22 3.65
C SER A 463 40.78 -1.75 2.36
N GLY A 464 40.56 -3.07 2.27
CA GLY A 464 39.87 -3.72 1.14
C GLY A 464 38.34 -3.76 1.24
N LEU A 465 37.74 -3.24 2.32
CA LEU A 465 36.29 -3.12 2.48
C LEU A 465 35.88 -1.66 2.22
N ASP A 466 34.97 -1.47 1.26
CA ASP A 466 34.31 -0.17 1.11
C ASP A 466 33.34 0.09 2.28
N ASP A 467 32.86 1.34 2.37
CA ASP A 467 32.05 1.81 3.50
C ASP A 467 30.75 1.00 3.63
N VAL A 468 30.18 0.55 2.51
CA VAL A 468 28.94 -0.23 2.50
C VAL A 468 29.19 -1.63 3.07
N LEU A 469 30.25 -2.30 2.61
CA LEU A 469 30.62 -3.63 3.09
C LEU A 469 31.04 -3.63 4.56
N LEU A 470 31.70 -2.57 5.02
CA LEU A 470 32.08 -2.42 6.42
C LEU A 470 30.84 -2.24 7.31
N ILE A 471 29.86 -1.44 6.88
CA ILE A 471 28.60 -1.23 7.61
C ILE A 471 27.77 -2.52 7.66
N ILE A 472 27.74 -3.31 6.59
CA ILE A 472 27.07 -4.62 6.56
C ILE A 472 27.69 -5.56 7.61
N ALA A 473 29.03 -5.66 7.62
CA ALA A 473 29.76 -6.50 8.58
C ALA A 473 29.56 -6.05 10.04
N LEU A 474 29.55 -4.74 10.30
CA LEU A 474 29.26 -4.19 11.63
C LEU A 474 27.83 -4.48 12.08
N THR A 475 26.86 -4.34 11.17
CA THR A 475 25.45 -4.63 11.46
C THR A 475 25.25 -6.11 11.78
N GLU A 476 25.93 -7.00 11.06
CA GLU A 476 25.92 -8.43 11.34
C GLU A 476 26.46 -8.74 12.74
N LEU A 477 27.57 -8.11 13.14
CA LEU A 477 28.12 -8.27 14.49
C LEU A 477 27.23 -7.70 15.60
N VAL A 478 26.50 -6.61 15.33
CA VAL A 478 25.49 -6.06 16.25
C VAL A 478 24.32 -7.04 16.41
N ASN A 479 23.82 -7.59 15.31
CA ASN A 479 22.73 -8.57 15.33
C ASN A 479 23.13 -9.88 16.01
N ALA A 480 24.41 -10.25 15.93
CA ALA A 480 24.98 -11.39 16.65
C ALA A 480 25.25 -11.09 18.14
N ASN A 481 24.89 -9.90 18.65
CA ASN A 481 25.18 -9.41 20.00
C ASN A 481 26.68 -9.40 20.35
N VAL A 482 27.54 -9.25 19.33
CA VAL A 482 29.00 -9.17 19.50
C VAL A 482 29.48 -7.73 19.65
N LEU A 483 28.81 -6.79 18.99
CA LEU A 483 29.06 -5.35 19.09
C LEU A 483 27.80 -4.59 19.52
N ILE A 484 28.00 -3.44 20.14
CA ILE A 484 26.98 -2.45 20.50
C ILE A 484 27.19 -1.22 19.62
N PHE A 485 26.12 -0.68 19.07
CA PHE A 485 26.13 0.57 18.31
C PHE A 485 25.56 1.71 19.17
N ASP A 486 26.33 2.79 19.33
CA ASP A 486 25.99 3.91 20.24
C ASP A 486 24.91 4.87 19.70
N CYS A 487 24.33 4.55 18.53
CA CYS A 487 23.29 5.32 17.85
C CYS A 487 23.75 6.67 17.27
N GLU A 488 25.02 7.06 17.43
CA GLU A 488 25.55 8.30 16.87
C GLU A 488 26.45 8.03 15.68
N SER A 489 27.49 7.18 15.83
CA SER A 489 28.35 6.75 14.71
C SER A 489 29.45 5.74 15.09
N ALA A 490 29.42 5.16 16.29
CA ALA A 490 30.48 4.29 16.76
C ALA A 490 29.99 2.93 17.26
N TRP A 491 30.88 1.95 17.15
CA TRP A 491 30.67 0.59 17.61
C TRP A 491 31.69 0.23 18.68
N SER A 492 31.26 -0.50 19.70
CA SER A 492 32.12 -1.04 20.76
C SER A 492 31.76 -2.49 21.05
N LYS A 493 32.67 -3.25 21.65
CA LYS A 493 32.29 -4.55 22.22
C LYS A 493 31.52 -4.32 23.52
N SER A 494 30.66 -5.26 23.91
CA SER A 494 29.89 -5.17 25.16
C SER A 494 30.76 -5.01 26.41
N GLU A 495 31.99 -5.49 26.36
CA GLU A 495 32.97 -5.48 27.44
C GLU A 495 33.96 -4.29 27.40
N TRP A 496 33.71 -3.30 26.54
CA TRP A 496 34.54 -2.10 26.39
C TRP A 496 34.00 -0.91 27.15
#